data_AF-A0A4Q7KCI1-F1
#
_entry.id   AF-A0A4Q7KCI1-F1
#
_cell.length_a   1.000
_cell.length_b   1.000
_cell.length_c   1.000
_cell.angle_alpha   90.00
_cell.angle_beta   90.00
_cell.angle_gamma   90.00
#
_symmetry.space_group_name_H-M   'P 1'
#
loop_
_entity.id
_entity.type
_entity.pdbx_description
1 polymer ?
#
loop_
_entity_poly.entity_id
_entity_poly.type
_entity_poly.pdbx_seq_one_letter_code
_entity_poly.pdbx_strand_id
1 'polypeptide(L)'
;MIDDQQSHAAAHLVDMDAFPASKVQEQLFFAQQALGDAPTYHVPLFPRGSADLDVETLRRAVERVVARHEALRTRFLASREGLRQVVDDDITWNRGRCFAPVCSPAAIPSRS
;
A
#
# COMPACT_ATOMS: atom_id res chain seq x y z
N MET A 1 3.99 9.91 -34.57
CA MET A 1 2.87 10.71 -34.04
C MET A 1 2.28 9.90 -32.89
N ILE A 2 2.93 9.98 -31.73
CA ILE A 2 2.52 9.29 -30.49
C ILE A 2 2.37 10.39 -29.46
N ASP A 3 1.24 10.35 -28.77
CA ASP A 3 0.65 11.32 -27.84
C ASP A 3 1.61 12.15 -26.98
N ASP A 4 1.47 13.48 -27.12
CA ASP A 4 2.03 14.55 -26.28
C ASP A 4 1.26 14.70 -24.93
N GLN A 5 0.38 13.76 -24.59
CA GLN A 5 -0.51 13.85 -23.42
C GLN A 5 0.14 13.47 -22.07
N GLN A 6 1.40 13.02 -22.03
CA GLN A 6 2.07 12.69 -20.76
C GLN A 6 2.74 13.90 -20.07
N SER A 7 2.81 15.06 -20.73
CA SER A 7 3.59 16.21 -20.26
C SER A 7 2.90 17.10 -19.22
N HIS A 8 1.62 16.89 -18.91
CA HIS A 8 0.87 17.78 -18.00
C HIS A 8 0.77 17.31 -16.53
N ALA A 9 1.10 16.05 -16.20
CA ALA A 9 1.00 15.55 -14.82
C ALA A 9 2.20 15.93 -13.92
N ALA A 10 3.36 16.23 -14.52
CA ALA A 10 4.60 16.50 -13.77
C ALA A 10 4.65 17.90 -13.13
N ALA A 11 3.88 18.86 -13.64
CA ALA A 11 4.03 20.27 -13.27
C ALA A 11 3.23 20.70 -12.02
N HIS A 12 2.39 19.83 -11.45
CA HIS A 12 1.57 20.16 -10.26
C HIS A 12 2.17 19.64 -8.93
N LEU A 13 3.35 19.00 -8.95
CA LEU A 13 3.92 18.34 -7.76
C LEU A 13 4.84 19.25 -6.91
N VAL A 14 4.87 20.55 -7.18
CA VAL A 14 5.87 21.47 -6.60
C VAL A 14 5.49 21.95 -5.17
N ASP A 15 4.35 21.51 -4.61
CA ASP A 15 3.90 21.87 -3.26
C ASP A 15 3.64 20.66 -2.34
N MET A 16 4.06 19.46 -2.74
CA MET A 16 4.01 18.30 -1.85
C MET A 16 5.28 18.25 -1.01
N ASP A 17 5.14 17.96 0.29
CA ASP A 17 6.22 17.69 1.24
C ASP A 17 7.10 16.52 0.76
N ALA A 18 7.97 16.83 -0.20
CA ALA A 18 8.85 15.90 -0.87
C ALA A 18 10.21 16.00 -0.20
N PHE A 19 10.59 14.96 0.54
CA PHE A 19 11.88 14.89 1.23
C PHE A 19 12.87 14.03 0.45
N PRO A 20 14.19 14.23 0.61
CA PRO A 20 15.16 13.26 0.11
C PRO A 20 14.97 11.91 0.80
N ALA A 21 15.04 10.81 0.04
CA ALA A 21 15.05 9.48 0.61
C ALA A 21 16.39 9.21 1.33
N SER A 22 16.36 8.40 2.38
CA SER A 22 17.58 7.87 2.99
C SER A 22 18.32 6.93 2.04
N LYS A 23 19.62 6.75 2.26
CA LYS A 23 20.44 5.85 1.43
C LYS A 23 19.95 4.40 1.43
N VAL A 24 19.42 3.93 2.55
CA VAL A 24 18.86 2.58 2.67
C VAL A 24 17.56 2.46 1.87
N GLN A 25 16.67 3.45 1.96
CA GLN A 25 15.44 3.48 1.14
C GLN A 25 15.76 3.53 -0.35
N GLU A 26 16.75 4.32 -0.75
CA GLU A 26 17.23 4.43 -2.13
C GLU A 26 17.74 3.08 -2.66
N GLN A 27 18.60 2.41 -1.90
CA GLN A 27 19.12 1.09 -2.25
C GLN A 27 18.01 0.05 -2.38
N LEU A 28 17.08 0.00 -1.42
CA LEU A 28 15.98 -0.96 -1.43
C LEU A 28 15.02 -0.74 -2.60
N PHE A 29 14.72 0.53 -2.90
CA PHE A 29 13.88 0.89 -4.04
C PHE A 29 14.47 0.38 -5.36
N PHE A 30 15.74 0.67 -5.62
CA PHE A 30 16.39 0.21 -6.85
C PHE A 30 16.59 -1.31 -6.90
N ALA A 31 16.84 -1.95 -5.75
CA ALA A 31 16.88 -3.41 -5.67
C ALA A 31 15.53 -4.04 -6.03
N GLN A 32 14.41 -3.51 -5.52
CA GLN A 32 13.08 -4.01 -5.85
C GLN A 32 12.72 -3.78 -7.33
N GLN A 33 13.07 -2.62 -7.90
CA GLN A 33 12.83 -2.33 -9.32
C GLN A 33 13.55 -3.33 -10.25
N ALA A 34 14.72 -3.84 -9.85
CA ALA A 34 15.45 -4.86 -10.62
C ALA A 34 14.81 -6.26 -10.52
N LEU A 35 14.01 -6.52 -9.48
CA LEU A 35 13.34 -7.79 -9.24
C LEU A 35 11.92 -7.87 -9.84
N GLY A 36 11.36 -6.75 -10.29
CA GLY A 36 10.00 -6.68 -10.82
C GLY A 36 8.96 -7.04 -9.75
N ASP A 37 8.03 -7.93 -10.09
CA ASP A 37 6.92 -8.35 -9.20
C ASP A 37 7.32 -9.36 -8.12
N ALA A 38 8.61 -9.69 -7.98
CA ALA A 38 9.04 -10.64 -6.96
C ALA A 38 8.80 -10.08 -5.54
N PRO A 39 8.21 -10.86 -4.63
CA PRO A 39 7.87 -10.40 -3.28
C PRO A 39 9.06 -10.45 -2.30
N THR A 40 10.29 -10.37 -2.80
CA THR A 40 11.53 -10.60 -2.02
C THR A 40 11.64 -9.71 -0.78
N TYR A 41 11.14 -8.47 -0.87
CA TYR A 41 11.15 -7.51 0.23
C TYR A 41 9.78 -7.34 0.89
N HIS A 42 8.83 -8.25 0.65
CA HIS A 42 7.55 -8.24 1.35
C HIS A 42 7.69 -8.95 2.70
N VAL A 43 7.04 -8.40 3.73
CA VAL A 43 6.96 -9.01 5.08
C VAL A 43 5.52 -9.43 5.33
N PRO A 44 5.07 -10.59 4.80
CA PRO A 44 3.69 -11.02 4.97
C PRO A 44 3.42 -11.42 6.42
N LEU A 45 2.28 -10.99 6.95
CA LEU A 45 1.80 -11.34 8.28
C LEU A 45 0.51 -12.17 8.17
N PHE A 46 0.49 -13.33 8.81
CA PHE A 46 -0.66 -14.23 8.85
C PHE A 46 -1.13 -14.42 10.30
N PRO A 47 -1.84 -13.45 10.88
CA PRO A 47 -2.35 -13.60 12.24
C PRO A 47 -3.40 -14.71 12.26
N ARG A 48 -3.39 -15.55 13.31
CA ARG A 48 -4.48 -16.50 13.53
C ARG A 48 -5.72 -15.71 13.95
N GLY A 49 -6.76 -15.75 13.13
CA GLY A 49 -8.05 -15.13 13.44
C GLY A 49 -8.79 -15.92 14.52
N SER A 50 -9.50 -15.21 15.40
CA SER A 50 -10.57 -15.81 16.20
C SER A 50 -11.81 -16.00 15.31
N ALA A 51 -12.64 -17.00 15.63
CA ALA A 51 -13.93 -17.20 14.95
C ALA A 51 -14.84 -15.96 15.07
N ASP A 52 -14.68 -15.17 16.13
CA ASP A 52 -15.48 -13.98 16.43
C ASP A 52 -14.78 -12.66 16.04
N LEU A 53 -13.83 -12.71 15.10
CA LEU A 53 -13.13 -11.51 14.65
C LEU A 53 -14.09 -10.54 13.95
N ASP A 54 -14.36 -9.40 14.58
CA ASP A 54 -15.04 -8.28 13.94
C ASP A 54 -14.12 -7.59 12.92
N VAL A 55 -14.36 -7.91 11.65
CA VAL A 55 -13.62 -7.38 10.50
C VAL A 55 -13.73 -5.86 10.40
N GLU A 56 -14.88 -5.28 10.76
CA GLU A 56 -15.09 -3.83 10.67
C GLU A 56 -14.29 -3.10 11.76
N THR A 57 -14.24 -3.65 12.97
CA THR A 57 -13.38 -3.13 14.04
C THR A 57 -11.90 -3.26 13.68
N LEU A 58 -11.47 -4.39 13.11
CA LEU A 58 -10.09 -4.56 12.64
C LEU A 58 -9.74 -3.56 11.54
N ARG A 59 -10.63 -3.36 10.56
CA ARG A 59 -10.44 -2.38 9.48
C ARG A 59 -10.22 -0.99 10.04
N ARG A 60 -11.09 -0.52 10.94
CA ARG A 60 -10.93 0.79 11.60
C ARG A 60 -9.65 0.90 12.41
N ALA A 61 -9.19 -0.21 13.01
CA ALA A 61 -7.90 -0.24 13.69
C ALA A 61 -6.74 -0.04 12.71
N VAL A 62 -6.74 -0.76 11.58
CA VAL A 62 -5.73 -0.60 10.52
C VAL A 62 -5.73 0.82 9.96
N GLU A 63 -6.91 1.38 9.67
CA GLU A 63 -7.03 2.77 9.17
C GLU A 63 -6.43 3.79 10.13
N ARG A 64 -6.66 3.62 11.44
CA ARG A 64 -6.05 4.49 12.46
C ARG A 64 -4.53 4.34 12.53
N VAL A 65 -4.00 3.13 12.36
CA VAL A 65 -2.56 2.89 12.31
C VAL A 65 -1.97 3.59 11.09
N VAL A 66 -2.56 3.44 9.91
CA VAL A 66 -2.04 4.08 8.70
C VAL A 66 -2.12 5.61 8.79
N ALA A 67 -3.23 6.17 9.28
CA ALA A 67 -3.35 7.61 9.48
C ALA A 67 -2.28 8.16 10.44
N ARG A 68 -1.97 7.41 11.51
CA ARG A 68 -0.96 7.81 12.52
C ARG A 68 0.48 7.78 12.00
N HIS A 69 0.81 6.90 11.06
CA HIS A 69 2.18 6.63 10.66
C HIS A 69 2.49 7.14 9.24
N GLU A 70 3.25 8.24 9.14
CA GLU A 70 3.69 8.83 7.86
C GLU A 70 4.39 7.82 6.94
N ALA A 71 5.21 6.92 7.51
CA ALA A 71 5.91 5.89 6.76
C ALA A 71 4.96 4.94 5.99
N LEU A 72 3.73 4.72 6.47
CA LEU A 72 2.73 3.89 5.80
C LEU A 72 1.95 4.66 4.71
N ARG A 73 2.11 5.98 4.66
CA ARG A 73 1.52 6.90 3.67
C ARG A 73 2.58 7.48 2.75
N THR A 74 3.78 6.91 2.75
CA THR A 74 4.91 7.40 1.96
C THR A 74 4.98 6.68 0.62
N ARG A 75 5.07 7.44 -0.46
CA ARG A 75 5.38 6.96 -1.81
C ARG A 75 6.73 7.50 -2.27
N PHE A 76 7.41 6.73 -3.12
CA PHE A 76 8.70 7.12 -3.68
C PHE A 76 8.58 7.57 -5.13
N LEU A 77 9.23 8.68 -5.45
CA LEU A 77 9.30 9.24 -6.79
C LEU A 77 10.75 9.28 -7.26
N ALA A 78 11.04 8.57 -8.35
CA ALA A 78 12.32 8.69 -9.02
C ALA A 78 12.34 9.97 -9.86
N SER A 79 13.33 10.83 -9.63
CA SER A 79 13.55 12.07 -10.37
C SER A 79 14.99 12.16 -10.88
N ARG A 80 15.30 13.18 -11.70
CA ARG A 80 16.68 13.46 -12.12
C ARG A 80 17.60 13.83 -10.95
N GLU A 81 17.05 14.34 -9.86
CA GLU A 81 17.79 14.77 -8.67
C GLU A 81 17.97 13.64 -7.64
N GLY A 82 17.39 12.47 -7.90
CA GLY A 82 17.43 11.29 -7.03
C GLY A 82 16.04 10.84 -6.57
N LEU A 83 16.02 9.90 -5.62
CA LEU A 83 14.80 9.35 -5.05
C LEU A 83 14.22 10.30 -4.00
N ARG A 84 12.98 10.73 -4.21
CA ARG A 84 12.21 11.55 -3.27
C ARG A 84 11.16 10.71 -2.59
N GLN A 85 10.93 10.97 -1.31
CA GLN A 85 9.82 10.42 -0.56
C GLN A 85 8.75 11.51 -0.38
N VAL A 86 7.51 11.17 -0.64
CA VAL A 86 6.35 12.06 -0.53
C VAL A 86 5.38 11.42 0.45
N VAL A 87 4.95 12.17 1.45
CA VAL A 87 3.97 11.73 2.44
C VAL A 87 2.59 12.22 1.99
N ASP A 88 1.65 11.30 1.77
CA ASP A 88 0.29 11.64 1.38
C ASP A 88 -0.56 11.90 2.65
N ASP A 89 -1.25 13.05 2.74
CA ASP A 89 -2.05 13.42 3.93
C ASP A 89 -3.14 12.40 4.28
N ASP A 90 -3.73 11.79 3.26
CA ASP A 90 -4.69 10.70 3.40
C ASP A 90 -4.49 9.69 2.26
N ILE A 91 -4.79 8.43 2.52
CA ILE A 91 -4.70 7.37 1.52
C ILE A 91 -6.10 6.86 1.16
N THR A 92 -6.42 6.87 -0.12
CA THR A 92 -7.67 6.27 -0.60
C THR A 92 -7.52 4.75 -0.62
N TRP A 93 -8.23 4.06 0.27
CA TRP A 93 -8.35 2.62 0.22
C TRP A 93 -9.13 2.22 -1.03
N ASN A 94 -8.45 1.67 -2.04
CA ASN A 94 -9.14 1.05 -3.15
C ASN A 94 -9.83 -0.22 -2.63
N ARG A 95 -11.16 -0.16 -2.49
CA ARG A 95 -11.98 -1.28 -2.05
C ARG A 95 -11.94 -2.37 -3.13
N GLY A 96 -10.94 -3.24 -3.03
CA GLY A 96 -10.98 -4.55 -3.65
C GLY A 96 -12.27 -5.24 -3.21
N ARG A 97 -13.02 -5.78 -4.18
CA ARG A 97 -14.28 -6.49 -3.97
C ARG A 97 -14.15 -7.46 -2.79
N CYS A 98 -15.20 -7.63 -1.99
CA CYS A 98 -15.29 -8.68 -1.00
C CYS A 98 -14.76 -9.99 -1.60
N PHE A 99 -13.70 -10.54 -1.00
CA PHE A 99 -13.22 -11.88 -1.31
C PHE A 99 -14.21 -12.87 -0.69
N ALA A 100 -15.29 -13.15 -1.41
CA ALA A 100 -16.18 -14.27 -1.12
C ALA A 100 -15.59 -15.56 -1.72
N PRO A 101 -15.75 -16.71 -1.05
CA PRO A 101 -16.85 -17.01 -0.15
C PRO A 101 -16.36 -17.26 1.28
N VAL A 102 -16.19 -16.19 2.08
CA VAL A 102 -16.32 -16.31 3.54
C VAL A 102 -17.48 -15.43 3.99
N CYS A 103 -18.62 -15.61 3.34
CA CYS A 103 -19.91 -15.09 3.77
C CYS A 103 -20.97 -16.17 3.52
N SER A 104 -20.97 -17.21 4.35
CA SER A 104 -22.17 -17.95 4.72
C SER A 104 -21.89 -18.82 5.96
N PRO A 105 -22.56 -18.59 7.10
CA PRO A 105 -22.64 -19.54 8.19
C PRO A 105 -23.86 -20.45 7.96
N ALA A 106 -23.76 -21.43 7.05
CA ALA A 106 -24.78 -22.46 6.95
C ALA A 106 -24.22 -23.79 6.43
N ALA A 107 -24.42 -24.82 7.25
CA ALA A 107 -24.33 -26.26 6.96
C ALA A 107 -22.94 -26.92 6.95
N ILE A 108 -22.43 -27.26 8.14
CA ILE A 108 -21.68 -28.50 8.34
C ILE A 108 -22.69 -29.56 8.78
N PRO A 109 -23.08 -30.55 7.95
CA PRO A 109 -23.88 -31.67 8.44
C PRO A 109 -23.02 -32.55 9.36
N SER A 110 -23.44 -32.70 10.61
CA SER A 110 -22.91 -33.69 11.54
C SER A 110 -23.16 -35.08 10.98
N ARG A 111 -22.11 -35.89 10.83
CA ARG A 111 -22.26 -37.32 10.57
C ARG A 111 -22.22 -38.07 11.90
N SER A 112 -23.35 -38.68 12.22
CA SER A 112 -23.53 -39.78 13.16
C SER A 112 -22.73 -41.01 12.75
#